data_AF-A0A3B0U565-F1
#
_entry.id   AF-A0A3B0U565-F1
#
_cell.length_a   1.000
_cell.length_b   1.000
_cell.length_c   1.000
_cell.angle_alpha   90.00
_cell.angle_beta   90.00
_cell.angle_gamma   90.00
#
_symmetry.space_group_name_H-M   'P 1'
#
loop_
_entity.id
_entity.type
_entity.pdbx_description
1 polymer ?
#
loop_
_entity_poly.entity_id
_entity_poly.type
_entity_poly.pdbx_seq_one_letter_code
_entity_poly.pdbx_strand_id
1 'polypeptide(L)'
;MKELKEKIIRRVKVNFADAAERNDFNDNRLDFAVKKETIPSILFYLKDEMGFIHLSDVICVDWLEEGELEVVFILWSPTDKIKVFVRTRLDRDNPV
;
A
#
# COMPACT_ATOMS: atom_id res chain seq x y z
N MET A 1 18.03 -1.94 7.19
CA MET A 1 16.70 -2.29 6.64
C MET A 1 15.58 -2.09 7.66
N LYS A 2 15.69 -2.61 8.89
CA LYS A 2 14.72 -2.40 9.96
C LYS A 2 14.40 -0.91 10.24
N GLU A 3 15.41 -0.08 10.46
CA GLU A 3 15.23 1.36 10.71
C GLU A 3 14.54 2.10 9.55
N LEU A 4 14.85 1.71 8.30
CA LEU A 4 14.20 2.26 7.11
C LEU A 4 12.72 1.90 7.09
N LYS A 5 12.38 0.63 7.35
CA LYS A 5 10.99 0.17 7.45
C LYS A 5 10.23 0.95 8.52
N GLU A 6 10.79 1.07 9.72
CA GLU A 6 10.20 1.84 10.83
C GLU A 6 9.99 3.31 10.46
N LYS A 7 10.94 3.94 9.76
CA LYS A 7 10.82 5.31 9.25
C LYS A 7 9.66 5.44 8.25
N ILE A 8 9.54 4.50 7.31
CA ILE A 8 8.44 4.48 6.32
C ILE A 8 7.10 4.31 7.03
N ILE A 9 6.98 3.31 7.91
CA ILE A 9 5.77 3.04 8.69
C ILE A 9 5.34 4.28 9.47
N ARG A 10 6.28 4.93 10.18
CA ARG A 10 6.00 6.15 10.94
C ARG A 10 5.49 7.28 10.03
N ARG A 11 6.15 7.53 8.89
CA ARG A 11 5.75 8.59 7.96
C ARG A 11 4.37 8.34 7.37
N VAL A 12 4.03 7.09 7.04
CA VAL A 12 2.70 6.72 6.53
C VAL A 12 1.65 6.91 7.62
N LYS A 13 1.83 6.32 8.81
CA LYS A 13 0.85 6.40 9.92
C LYS A 13 0.58 7.82 10.43
N VAL A 14 1.55 8.74 10.31
CA VAL A 14 1.38 10.16 10.67
C VAL A 14 0.46 10.89 9.69
N ASN A 15 0.47 10.54 8.40
CA ASN A 15 -0.30 11.23 7.36
C ASN A 15 -1.61 10.51 7.01
N PHE A 16 -1.68 9.20 7.27
CA PHE A 16 -2.82 8.35 6.94
C PHE A 16 -3.18 7.48 8.16
N ALA A 17 -4.09 7.98 8.98
CA ALA A 17 -4.46 7.33 10.25
C ALA A 17 -5.17 5.99 10.05
N ASP A 18 -5.79 5.76 8.89
CA ASP A 18 -6.45 4.50 8.51
C ASP A 18 -5.49 3.47 7.90
N ALA A 19 -4.21 3.81 7.69
CA ALA A 19 -3.22 2.89 7.16
C ALA A 19 -2.83 1.83 8.19
N ALA A 20 -3.44 0.66 8.06
CA ALA A 20 -3.16 -0.52 8.86
C ALA A 20 -2.03 -1.35 8.22
N GLU A 21 -0.99 -1.63 8.99
CA GLU A 21 0.11 -2.48 8.55
C GLU A 21 -0.33 -3.94 8.46
N ARG A 22 -0.06 -4.62 7.34
CA ARG A 22 -0.36 -6.05 7.17
C ARG A 22 0.93 -6.86 7.11
N ASN A 23 1.31 -7.40 8.27
CA ASN A 23 2.41 -8.33 8.50
C ASN A 23 3.83 -7.75 8.37
N ASP A 24 4.74 -8.28 9.19
CA ASP A 24 6.18 -8.08 9.09
C ASP A 24 6.76 -9.17 8.18
N PHE A 25 6.62 -8.98 6.86
CA PHE A 25 7.26 -9.87 5.90
C PHE A 25 8.79 -9.70 6.01
N ASN A 26 9.54 -10.80 6.07
CA ASN A 26 11.01 -10.80 6.16
C ASN A 26 11.72 -10.22 4.91
N ASP A 27 10.98 -9.80 3.89
CA ASP A 27 11.49 -9.29 2.62
C ASP A 27 11.67 -7.75 2.64
N ASN A 28 12.23 -7.20 1.56
CA ASN A 28 12.36 -5.75 1.35
C ASN A 28 11.02 -5.14 0.90
N ARG A 29 9.99 -5.30 1.73
CA ARG A 29 8.64 -4.82 1.47
C ARG A 29 7.90 -4.46 2.77
N LEU A 30 6.90 -3.59 2.58
CA LEU A 30 5.90 -3.20 3.57
C LEU A 30 4.51 -3.24 2.92
N ASP A 31 3.50 -3.54 3.73
CA ASP A 31 2.10 -3.60 3.29
C ASP A 31 1.22 -2.72 4.17
N PHE A 32 0.39 -1.92 3.52
CA PHE A 32 -0.64 -1.11 4.15
C PHE A 32 -1.99 -1.44 3.56
N ALA A 33 -2.96 -1.74 4.41
CA ALA A 33 -4.38 -1.73 4.06
C ALA A 33 -4.97 -0.36 4.43
N VAL A 34 -5.67 0.27 3.49
CA VAL A 34 -6.32 1.58 3.64
C VAL A 34 -7.75 1.53 3.09
N LYS A 35 -8.55 2.52 3.44
CA LYS A 35 -9.85 2.73 2.81
C LYS A 35 -9.67 3.13 1.34
N LYS A 36 -10.66 2.81 0.49
CA LYS A 36 -10.57 3.07 -0.95
C LYS A 36 -10.44 4.56 -1.26
N GLU A 37 -11.08 5.42 -0.45
CA GLU A 37 -11.03 6.87 -0.57
C GLU A 37 -9.63 7.43 -0.29
N THR A 38 -8.81 6.69 0.48
CA THR A 38 -7.44 7.06 0.84
C THR A 38 -6.45 6.72 -0.28
N ILE A 39 -6.80 5.83 -1.22
CA ILE A 39 -5.87 5.33 -2.25
C ILE A 39 -5.23 6.47 -3.06
N PRO A 40 -5.97 7.43 -3.65
CA PRO A 40 -5.34 8.47 -4.44
C PRO A 40 -4.31 9.27 -3.63
N SER A 41 -4.68 9.71 -2.42
CA SER A 41 -3.84 10.58 -1.60
C SER A 41 -2.58 9.88 -1.08
N ILE A 42 -2.68 8.62 -0.65
CA ILE A 42 -1.50 7.86 -0.20
C ILE A 42 -0.56 7.53 -1.35
N LEU A 43 -1.06 7.21 -2.54
CA LEU A 43 -0.21 6.95 -3.72
C LEU A 43 0.55 8.21 -4.14
N PHE A 44 -0.11 9.38 -4.16
CA PHE A 44 0.56 10.65 -4.45
C PHE A 44 1.61 10.99 -3.38
N TYR A 45 1.29 10.84 -2.10
CA TYR A 45 2.26 11.06 -1.03
C TYR A 45 3.47 10.13 -1.13
N LEU A 46 3.25 8.83 -1.40
CA LEU A 46 4.34 7.87 -1.58
C LEU A 46 5.24 8.24 -2.76
N LYS A 47 4.65 8.71 -3.86
CA LYS A 47 5.38 9.16 -5.05
C LYS A 47 6.16 10.47 -4.80
N ASP A 48 5.44 11.52 -4.40
CA ASP A 48 5.94 12.90 -4.40
C ASP A 48 6.78 13.21 -3.15
N GLU A 49 6.42 12.65 -1.98
CA GLU A 49 7.08 12.96 -0.69
C GLU A 49 8.01 11.86 -0.18
N MET A 50 7.88 10.64 -0.72
CA MET A 50 8.64 9.46 -0.27
C MET A 50 9.46 8.78 -1.37
N GLY A 51 9.37 9.22 -2.63
CA GLY A 51 10.24 8.74 -3.70
C GLY A 51 9.89 7.35 -4.27
N PHE A 52 8.69 6.83 -4.00
CA PHE A 52 8.17 5.61 -4.62
C PHE A 52 7.65 5.89 -6.04
N ILE A 53 8.57 6.26 -6.93
CA ILE A 53 8.25 6.78 -8.27
C ILE A 53 7.95 5.69 -9.31
N HIS A 54 8.12 4.42 -8.97
CA HIS A 54 7.86 3.29 -9.89
C HIS A 54 6.65 2.48 -9.43
N LEU A 55 5.52 2.64 -10.13
CA LEU A 55 4.38 1.74 -10.04
C LEU A 55 4.76 0.44 -10.75
N SER A 56 5.12 -0.58 -9.96
CA SER A 56 5.61 -1.86 -10.48
C SER A 56 4.49 -2.72 -11.02
N ASP A 57 3.34 -2.72 -10.34
CA ASP A 57 2.17 -3.51 -10.75
C ASP A 57 0.90 -3.01 -10.03
N VAL A 58 -0.25 -3.38 -10.59
CA VAL A 58 -1.57 -3.27 -9.95
C VAL A 58 -2.26 -4.62 -10.11
N ILE A 59 -2.45 -5.31 -8.99
CA ILE A 59 -3.07 -6.64 -8.99
C ILE A 59 -4.42 -6.58 -8.28
N CYS A 60 -5.30 -7.50 -8.66
CA CYS A 60 -6.61 -7.70 -8.02
C CYS A 60 -6.73 -9.15 -7.57
N VAL A 61 -7.20 -9.35 -6.34
CA VAL A 61 -7.55 -10.67 -5.79
C VAL A 61 -9.06 -10.71 -5.62
N ASP A 62 -9.72 -11.67 -6.26
CA ASP A 62 -11.15 -11.92 -6.12
C ASP A 62 -11.39 -12.84 -4.91
N TRP A 63 -11.99 -12.28 -3.86
CA TRP A 63 -12.36 -12.98 -2.63
C TRP A 63 -13.82 -13.39 -2.76
N LEU A 64 -14.03 -14.51 -3.45
CA LEU A 64 -15.36 -14.98 -3.88
C LEU A 64 -16.31 -15.25 -2.72
N GLU A 65 -15.83 -15.79 -1.61
CA GLU A 65 -16.66 -16.12 -0.45
C GLU A 65 -17.06 -14.86 0.34
N GLU A 66 -16.18 -13.87 0.33
CA GLU A 66 -16.35 -12.59 1.01
C GLU A 66 -17.16 -11.58 0.20
N GLY A 67 -17.36 -11.82 -1.10
CA GLY A 67 -18.01 -10.87 -1.99
C GLY A 67 -17.20 -9.58 -2.17
N GLU A 68 -15.87 -9.67 -2.09
CA GLU A 68 -14.97 -8.52 -2.13
C GLU A 68 -13.89 -8.67 -3.20
N LEU A 69 -13.43 -7.54 -3.74
CA LEU A 69 -12.19 -7.44 -4.51
C LEU A 69 -11.12 -6.77 -3.67
N GLU A 70 -9.91 -7.35 -3.60
CA GLU A 70 -8.75 -6.68 -3.04
C GLU A 70 -7.87 -6.16 -4.16
N VAL A 71 -7.79 -4.83 -4.28
CA VAL A 71 -6.88 -4.17 -5.23
C VAL A 71 -5.60 -3.80 -4.50
N VAL A 72 -4.46 -4.12 -5.11
CA VAL A 72 -3.13 -3.90 -4.52
C VAL A 72 -2.25 -3.15 -5.50
N PHE A 73 -1.82 -1.97 -5.09
CA PHE A 73 -0.85 -1.15 -5.80
C PHE A 73 0.54 -1.46 -5.27
N ILE A 74 1.42 -1.93 -6.16
CA ILE A 74 2.80 -2.29 -5.82
C ILE A 74 3.72 -1.18 -6.28
N LEU A 75 4.26 -0.42 -5.32
CA LEU A 75 5.20 0.66 -5.59
C LEU A 75 6.62 0.23 -5.21
N TRP A 76 7.61 0.72 -5.96
CA TRP A 76 9.02 0.51 -5.68
C TRP A 76 9.76 1.84 -5.58
N SER A 77 10.63 1.96 -4.57
CA SER A 77 11.58 3.07 -4.44
C SER A 77 12.91 2.68 -5.11
N PRO A 78 13.31 3.36 -6.21
CA PRO A 78 14.60 3.11 -6.83
C PRO A 78 15.79 3.49 -5.95
N THR A 79 15.61 4.44 -5.02
CA THR A 79 16.64 4.89 -4.10
C THR A 79 16.80 3.93 -2.93
N ASP A 80 15.70 3.60 -2.26
CA ASP A 80 15.72 2.80 -1.02
C ASP A 80 15.68 1.29 -1.29
N LYS A 81 15.46 0.89 -2.55
CA LYS A 81 15.40 -0.51 -3.00
C LYS A 81 14.39 -1.37 -2.22
N ILE A 82 13.28 -0.75 -1.80
CA ILE A 82 12.18 -1.37 -1.05
C ILE A 82 10.85 -1.21 -1.79
N LYS A 83 9.93 -2.16 -1.62
CA LYS A 83 8.56 -2.07 -2.13
C LYS A 83 7.57 -1.65 -1.04
N VAL A 84 6.51 -0.96 -1.45
CA VAL A 84 5.32 -0.70 -0.62
C VAL A 84 4.10 -1.21 -1.37
N PHE A 85 3.30 -2.01 -0.69
CA PHE A 85 2.05 -2.55 -1.18
C PHE A 85 0.93 -1.77 -0.50
N VAL A 86 0.12 -1.06 -1.28
CA VAL A 86 -1.05 -0.34 -0.78
C VAL A 86 -2.29 -1.09 -1.24
N ARG A 87 -3.09 -1.54 -0.29
CA ARG A 87 -4.24 -2.43 -0.52
C ARG A 87 -5.53 -1.72 -0.14
N THR A 88 -6.59 -2.02 -0.87
CA THR A 88 -7.95 -1.68 -0.46
C THR A 88 -8.93 -2.80 -0.82
N ARG A 89 -10.06 -2.85 -0.11
CA ARG A 89 -11.17 -3.76 -0.37
C ARG A 89 -12.31 -2.99 -1.01
N LEU A 90 -12.91 -3.58 -2.04
CA LEU A 90 -14.06 -3.06 -2.76
C LEU A 90 -15.16 -4.11 -2.71
N ASP A 91 -16.42 -3.64 -2.72
CA ASP A 91 -17.55 -4.51 -3.00
C ASP A 91 -17.39 -5.10 -4.40
N ARG A 92 -17.60 -6.42 -4.53
CA ARG A 92 -17.35 -7.14 -5.78
C ARG A 92 -18.37 -6.82 -6.86
N ASP A 93 -19.63 -6.63 -6.50
CA ASP A 93 -20.73 -6.43 -7.45
C ASP A 93 -20.95 -4.94 -7.75
N ASN A 94 -20.43 -4.05 -6.90
CA ASN A 94 -20.41 -2.60 -7.07
C ASN A 94 -19.02 -1.99 -6.76
N PRO A 95 -18.00 -2.25 -7.60
CA PRO A 95 -16.61 -1.85 -7.36
C PRO A 95 -16.36 -0.39 -7.78
N VAL A 96 -17.00 0.55 -7.08
CA VAL A 96 -16.83 2.00 -7.25
C VAL A 96 -15.96 2.62 -6.17
#